data_AF-A0A8R1HIT4-F1
#
_entry.id   AF-A0A8R1HIT4-F1
#
_cell.length_a   1.000
_cell.length_b   1.000
_cell.length_c   1.000
_cell.angle_alpha   90.00
_cell.angle_beta   90.00
_cell.angle_gamma   90.00
#
_symmetry.space_group_name_H-M   'P 1'
#
loop_
_entity.id
_entity.type
_entity.pdbx_description
1 polymer ?
#
loop_
_entity_poly.entity_id
_entity_poly.type
_entity_poly.pdbx_seq_one_letter_code
_entity_poly.pdbx_strand_id
1 'polypeptide(L)'
;MEEQGLQNDHRHAKAVLLKQKLQAGVVPEPAPAADSAASPAAISSAQINQLRAQVSAYRLLARNEAVPSQIISDAVMLRPKVTTLLPEPYEFPGEAENGEKLPYDLMKIFNLHQIRCNRPTTIAVPPGIDPVGMLKQRENQIQNRIGLRIKALSNLPADIPEQLKLKAEIELRALRLVNLQTQVS
;
A
#
# COMPACT_ATOMS: atom_id res chain seq x y z
N MET A 1 20.46 -8.04 35.17
CA MET A 1 21.21 -9.28 34.81
C MET A 1 22.61 -9.27 35.41
N GLU A 2 23.39 -8.18 35.28
CA GLU A 2 24.70 -8.06 35.96
C GLU A 2 24.58 -8.15 37.49
N GLU A 3 23.58 -7.48 38.07
CA GLU A 3 23.32 -7.45 39.52
C GLU A 3 22.82 -8.79 40.09
N GLN A 4 22.36 -9.70 39.23
CA GLN A 4 21.88 -11.04 39.60
C GLN A 4 22.90 -12.15 39.24
N GLY A 5 24.12 -11.79 38.80
CA GLY A 5 25.19 -12.76 38.49
C GLY A 5 24.97 -13.61 37.23
N LEU A 6 23.97 -13.32 36.39
CA LEU A 6 23.63 -14.09 35.18
C LEU A 6 24.47 -13.71 33.95
N GLN A 7 25.76 -13.44 34.15
CA GLN A 7 26.67 -12.99 33.08
C GLN A 7 26.95 -14.06 32.02
N ASN A 8 26.74 -15.35 32.36
CA ASN A 8 26.94 -16.49 31.46
C ASN A 8 25.72 -16.79 30.57
N ASP A 9 24.60 -16.08 30.72
CA ASP A 9 23.40 -16.30 29.91
C ASP A 9 23.58 -15.68 28.50
N HIS A 10 23.23 -16.43 27.47
CA HIS A 10 23.23 -15.97 26.07
C HIS A 10 22.39 -14.69 25.85
N ARG A 11 21.36 -14.46 26.67
CA ARG A 11 20.56 -13.22 26.65
C ARG A 11 21.35 -11.99 27.08
N HIS A 12 22.26 -12.16 28.04
CA HIS A 12 23.14 -11.09 28.50
C HIS A 12 24.07 -10.63 27.37
N ALA A 13 24.69 -11.59 26.67
CA ALA A 13 25.54 -11.30 25.51
C ALA A 13 24.79 -10.53 24.40
N LYS A 14 23.54 -10.92 24.10
CA LYS A 14 22.69 -10.19 23.14
C LYS A 14 22.35 -8.78 23.63
N ALA A 15 22.07 -8.60 24.91
CA ALA A 15 21.77 -7.29 25.49
C ALA A 15 22.98 -6.34 25.44
N VAL A 16 24.19 -6.84 25.70
CA VAL A 16 25.43 -6.08 25.59
C VAL A 16 25.71 -5.68 24.13
N LEU A 17 25.53 -6.60 23.18
CA LEU A 17 25.67 -6.30 21.75
C LEU A 17 24.66 -5.24 21.28
N LEU A 18 23.42 -5.33 21.75
CA LEU A 18 22.38 -4.34 21.45
C LEU A 18 22.75 -2.97 22.06
N LYS A 19 23.20 -2.95 23.32
CA LYS A 19 23.67 -1.73 23.99
C LYS A 19 24.83 -1.10 23.21
N GLN A 20 25.81 -1.89 22.78
CA GLN A 20 26.93 -1.42 21.96
C GLN A 20 26.47 -0.88 20.60
N LYS A 21 25.52 -1.56 19.94
CA LYS A 21 24.95 -1.11 18.66
C LYS A 21 24.13 0.18 18.80
N LEU A 22 23.43 0.36 19.91
CA LEU A 22 22.70 1.59 20.23
C LEU A 22 23.66 2.73 20.61
N GLN A 23 24.75 2.43 21.32
CA GLN A 23 25.81 3.40 21.62
C GLN A 23 26.59 3.81 20.37
N ALA A 24 26.87 2.87 19.47
CA ALA A 24 27.44 3.13 18.15
C ALA A 24 26.41 3.74 17.16
N GLY A 25 25.14 3.78 17.55
CA GLY A 25 24.02 4.33 16.79
C GLY A 25 23.69 5.79 17.11
N VAL A 26 24.54 6.50 17.86
CA VAL A 26 24.52 7.97 17.84
C VAL A 26 24.99 8.39 16.45
N VAL A 27 23.99 8.59 15.59
CA VAL A 27 23.99 9.27 14.29
C VAL A 27 25.36 9.89 13.96
N PRO A 28 26.14 9.33 13.01
CA PRO A 28 26.99 10.19 12.24
C PRO A 28 26.04 11.11 11.47
N GLU A 29 26.11 12.39 11.81
CA GLU A 29 25.71 13.48 10.93
C GLU A 29 26.06 13.09 9.48
N PRO A 30 25.13 13.21 8.52
CA PRO A 30 25.46 12.86 7.14
C PRO A 30 26.54 13.82 6.67
N ALA A 31 27.81 13.37 6.71
CA ALA A 31 28.87 13.99 5.96
C ALA A 31 28.40 14.04 4.49
N PRO A 32 28.55 15.20 3.81
CA PRO A 32 28.03 15.37 2.46
C PRO A 32 28.67 14.31 1.57
N ALA A 33 27.82 13.47 0.98
CA ALA A 33 28.23 12.59 -0.09
C ALA A 33 28.93 13.45 -1.15
N ALA A 34 30.11 12.99 -1.56
CA ALA A 34 30.92 13.62 -2.60
C ALA A 34 30.03 14.06 -3.77
N ASP A 35 30.12 15.36 -4.07
CA ASP A 35 29.50 16.02 -5.21
C ASP A 35 29.81 15.23 -6.48
N SER A 36 28.83 14.42 -6.91
CA SER A 36 28.66 14.15 -8.32
C SER A 36 28.25 15.49 -8.92
N ALA A 37 29.18 16.10 -9.64
CA ALA A 37 28.98 17.32 -10.42
C ALA A 37 27.91 17.08 -11.50
N ALA A 38 26.65 17.09 -11.08
CA ALA A 38 25.48 17.31 -11.90
C ALA A 38 25.01 18.72 -11.54
N SER A 39 25.03 19.60 -12.53
CA SER A 39 24.48 20.94 -12.48
C SER A 39 23.16 20.97 -11.70
N PRO A 40 22.82 22.03 -10.94
CA PRO A 40 21.55 22.13 -10.24
C PRO A 40 20.44 22.29 -11.28
N ALA A 41 19.95 21.19 -11.83
CA ALA A 41 18.76 21.16 -12.65
C ALA A 41 17.61 21.59 -11.74
N ALA A 42 17.04 22.77 -12.02
CA ALA A 42 15.86 23.24 -11.34
C ALA A 42 14.80 22.12 -11.34
N ILE A 43 14.24 21.81 -10.17
CA ILE A 43 13.26 20.73 -9.99
C ILE A 43 12.12 20.94 -11.00
N SER A 44 11.90 19.94 -11.86
CA SER A 44 10.84 19.99 -12.88
C SER A 44 9.46 20.00 -12.22
N SER A 45 8.48 20.65 -12.84
CA SER A 45 7.09 20.69 -12.36
C SER A 45 6.51 19.28 -12.14
N ALA A 46 6.91 18.32 -12.97
CA ALA A 46 6.54 16.91 -12.80
C ALA A 46 7.12 16.30 -11.51
N GLN A 47 8.38 16.60 -11.18
CA GLN A 47 9.03 16.14 -9.95
C GLN A 47 8.41 16.79 -8.70
N ILE A 48 8.00 18.06 -8.77
CA ILE A 48 7.28 18.74 -7.68
C ILE A 48 5.92 18.07 -7.43
N ASN A 49 5.16 17.80 -8.50
CA ASN A 49 3.87 17.14 -8.40
C ASN A 49 4.01 15.72 -7.82
N GLN A 50 5.02 14.98 -8.27
CA GLN A 50 5.35 13.68 -7.71
C GLN A 50 5.66 13.77 -6.21
N LEU A 51 6.52 14.71 -5.79
CA LEU A 51 6.86 14.88 -4.39
C LEU A 51 5.63 15.22 -3.54
N ARG A 52 4.74 16.08 -4.04
CA ARG A 52 3.46 16.39 -3.38
C ARG A 52 2.59 15.14 -3.23
N ALA A 53 2.47 14.32 -4.26
CA ALA A 53 1.72 13.06 -4.24
C ALA A 53 2.35 12.06 -3.25
N GLN A 54 3.67 11.97 -3.21
CA GLN A 54 4.37 11.09 -2.27
C GLN A 54 4.15 11.54 -0.82
N VAL A 55 4.25 12.84 -0.54
CA VAL A 55 3.98 13.40 0.79
C VAL A 55 2.54 13.16 1.21
N SER A 56 1.57 13.32 0.31
CA SER A 56 0.16 13.06 0.64
C SER A 56 -0.09 11.57 0.90
N ALA A 57 0.51 10.67 0.11
CA ALA A 57 0.46 9.22 0.36
C ALA A 57 0.98 8.86 1.76
N TYR A 58 2.16 9.37 2.14
CA TYR A 58 2.72 9.12 3.46
C TYR A 58 1.86 9.67 4.60
N ARG A 59 1.24 10.85 4.42
CA ARG A 59 0.32 11.41 5.43
C ARG A 59 -0.91 10.51 5.65
N LEU A 60 -1.47 9.95 4.59
CA LEU A 60 -2.61 9.04 4.68
C LEU A 60 -2.20 7.72 5.35
N LEU A 61 -1.06 7.15 4.94
CA LEU A 61 -0.53 5.92 5.52
C LEU A 61 -0.22 6.07 7.01
N ALA A 62 0.38 7.19 7.42
CA ALA A 62 0.67 7.47 8.83
C ALA A 62 -0.60 7.57 9.70
N ARG A 63 -1.74 7.94 9.10
CA ARG A 63 -3.05 7.99 9.76
C ARG A 63 -3.86 6.71 9.60
N ASN A 64 -3.29 5.68 8.96
CA ASN A 64 -3.95 4.43 8.61
C ASN A 64 -5.19 4.63 7.72
N GLU A 65 -5.13 5.63 6.84
CA GLU A 65 -6.15 5.94 5.84
C GLU A 65 -5.82 5.29 4.49
N ALA A 66 -6.85 5.02 3.67
CA ALA A 66 -6.64 4.43 2.35
C ALA A 66 -6.06 5.49 1.40
N VAL A 67 -5.02 5.12 0.65
CA VAL A 67 -4.42 6.02 -0.35
C VAL A 67 -5.20 5.91 -1.66
N PRO A 68 -5.73 7.02 -2.22
CA PRO A 68 -6.41 7.01 -3.50
C PRO A 68 -5.48 6.54 -4.64
N SER A 69 -6.04 5.83 -5.62
CA SER A 69 -5.26 5.27 -6.74
C SER A 69 -4.51 6.33 -7.54
N GLN A 70 -5.11 7.51 -7.74
CA GLN A 70 -4.50 8.68 -8.40
C GLN A 70 -3.20 9.13 -7.69
N ILE A 71 -3.22 9.17 -6.36
CA ILE A 71 -2.04 9.56 -5.58
C ILE A 71 -0.94 8.50 -5.67
N ILE A 72 -1.32 7.22 -5.75
CA ILE A 72 -0.36 6.12 -5.93
C ILE A 72 0.32 6.22 -7.30
N SER A 73 -0.44 6.45 -8.37
CA SER A 73 0.11 6.59 -9.72
C SER A 73 1.04 7.80 -9.82
N ASP A 74 0.66 8.92 -9.22
CA ASP A 74 1.42 10.16 -9.31
C ASP A 74 2.68 10.14 -8.41
N ALA A 75 2.63 9.40 -7.30
CA ALA A 75 3.77 9.28 -6.39
C ALA A 75 4.89 8.35 -6.92
N VAL A 76 4.56 7.42 -7.82
CA VAL A 76 5.46 6.36 -8.27
C VAL A 76 5.90 6.61 -9.73
N MET A 77 7.21 6.83 -9.96
CA MET A 77 7.75 6.97 -11.34
C MET A 77 7.74 5.68 -12.15
N LEU A 78 7.44 4.54 -11.53
CA LEU A 78 7.38 3.28 -12.26
C LEU A 78 6.19 3.34 -13.21
N ARG A 79 6.46 3.28 -14.52
CA ARG A 79 5.43 2.99 -15.50
C ARG A 79 4.63 1.79 -15.01
N PRO A 80 3.28 1.82 -15.10
CA PRO A 80 2.46 0.70 -14.69
C PRO A 80 3.02 -0.56 -15.35
N LYS A 81 3.42 -1.52 -14.53
CA LYS A 81 3.97 -2.78 -15.00
C LYS A 81 2.88 -3.37 -15.90
N VAL A 82 3.17 -3.51 -17.20
CA VAL A 82 2.20 -4.06 -18.15
C VAL A 82 1.89 -5.48 -17.67
N THR A 83 0.76 -5.64 -17.00
CA THR A 83 0.30 -6.93 -16.47
C THR A 83 -0.36 -7.76 -17.57
N THR A 84 -0.66 -7.13 -18.70
CA THR A 84 -1.24 -7.80 -19.86
C THR A 84 -0.14 -8.55 -20.59
N LEU A 85 -0.40 -9.81 -20.90
CA LEU A 85 0.38 -10.56 -21.86
C LEU A 85 -0.11 -10.28 -23.30
N LEU A 86 -0.94 -9.26 -23.50
CA LEU A 86 -1.45 -8.91 -24.82
C LEU A 86 -0.43 -8.02 -25.53
N PRO A 87 -0.22 -8.22 -26.85
CA PRO A 87 0.47 -7.25 -27.72
C PRO A 87 -0.16 -5.86 -27.61
N GLU A 88 0.54 -4.82 -28.10
CA GLU A 88 -0.04 -3.49 -28.08
C GLU A 88 -1.30 -3.41 -28.97
N PRO A 89 -2.34 -2.64 -28.58
CA PRO A 89 -3.50 -2.42 -29.43
C PRO A 89 -3.07 -1.97 -30.83
N TYR A 90 -3.66 -2.56 -31.86
CA TYR A 90 -3.37 -2.33 -33.28
C TYR A 90 -2.02 -2.84 -33.81
N GLU A 91 -1.21 -3.50 -32.97
CA GLU A 91 -0.01 -4.23 -33.45
C GLU A 91 -0.43 -5.39 -34.37
N PHE A 92 -1.53 -6.06 -34.02
CA PHE A 92 -2.19 -7.08 -34.83
C PHE A 92 -3.67 -6.76 -35.01
N PRO A 93 -4.01 -5.80 -35.87
CA PRO A 93 -5.37 -5.35 -36.00
C PRO A 93 -6.24 -6.37 -36.73
N GLY A 94 -7.45 -6.57 -36.23
CA GLY A 94 -8.48 -7.36 -36.92
C GLY A 94 -9.30 -6.47 -37.86
N GLU A 95 -10.04 -7.09 -38.77
CA GLU A 95 -11.00 -6.40 -39.63
C GLU A 95 -12.41 -6.89 -39.26
N ALA A 96 -13.29 -5.96 -38.92
CA ALA A 96 -14.72 -6.26 -38.76
C ALA A 96 -15.40 -6.36 -40.14
N GLU A 97 -16.54 -7.04 -40.23
CA GLU A 97 -17.33 -7.19 -41.47
C GLU A 97 -17.71 -5.83 -42.10
N ASN A 98 -17.72 -4.76 -41.31
CA ASN A 98 -18.02 -3.39 -41.74
C ASN A 98 -16.78 -2.61 -42.22
N GLY A 99 -15.61 -3.25 -42.31
CA GLY A 99 -14.32 -2.62 -42.64
C GLY A 99 -13.67 -1.86 -41.47
N GLU A 100 -14.26 -1.91 -40.27
CA GLU A 100 -13.70 -1.27 -39.08
C GLU A 100 -12.49 -2.05 -38.55
N LYS A 101 -11.40 -1.33 -38.30
CA LYS A 101 -10.15 -1.90 -37.79
C LYS A 101 -10.24 -2.12 -36.29
N LEU A 102 -10.35 -3.39 -35.89
CA LEU A 102 -10.41 -3.79 -34.50
C LEU A 102 -9.01 -3.67 -33.86
N PRO A 103 -8.94 -3.36 -32.55
CA PRO A 103 -7.67 -3.26 -31.82
C PRO A 103 -6.87 -4.56 -31.86
N TYR A 104 -7.53 -5.71 -32.03
CA TYR A 104 -6.86 -6.99 -32.13
C TYR A 104 -7.56 -7.96 -33.09
N ASP A 105 -6.76 -8.78 -33.75
CA ASP A 105 -7.18 -9.99 -34.47
C ASP A 105 -7.37 -11.14 -33.45
N LEU A 106 -8.63 -11.58 -33.32
CA LEU A 106 -9.02 -12.63 -32.39
C LEU A 106 -8.32 -13.97 -32.68
N MET A 107 -8.11 -14.30 -33.95
CA MET A 107 -7.48 -15.56 -34.35
C MET A 107 -6.00 -15.57 -33.96
N LYS A 108 -5.32 -14.44 -34.15
CA LYS A 108 -3.91 -14.26 -33.79
C LYS A 108 -3.71 -14.23 -32.28
N ILE A 109 -4.58 -13.55 -31.54
CA ILE A 109 -4.58 -13.58 -30.06
C ILE A 109 -4.78 -15.00 -29.54
N PHE A 110 -5.73 -15.75 -30.11
CA PHE A 110 -6.03 -17.11 -29.68
C PHE A 110 -4.83 -18.04 -29.85
N ASN A 111 -4.20 -18.02 -31.03
CA ASN A 111 -2.96 -18.77 -31.28
C ASN A 111 -1.83 -18.38 -30.32
N LEU A 112 -1.64 -17.09 -30.07
CA LEU A 112 -0.62 -16.59 -29.14
C LEU A 112 -0.88 -17.06 -27.70
N HIS A 113 -2.14 -17.17 -27.27
CA HIS A 113 -2.49 -17.77 -25.99
C HIS A 113 -2.21 -19.27 -25.95
N GLN A 114 -2.57 -20.00 -27.01
CA GLN A 114 -2.37 -21.45 -27.07
C GLN A 114 -0.89 -21.84 -26.98
N ILE A 115 -0.01 -21.12 -27.70
CA ILE A 115 1.45 -21.33 -27.64
C ILE A 115 2.00 -21.09 -26.23
N ARG A 116 1.47 -20.08 -25.52
CA ARG A 116 1.96 -19.69 -24.19
C ARG A 116 1.42 -20.57 -23.07
N CYS A 117 0.19 -21.08 -23.17
CA CYS A 117 -0.39 -22.02 -22.22
C CYS A 117 0.31 -23.39 -22.23
N ASN A 118 0.93 -23.77 -23.36
CA ASN A 118 1.68 -25.03 -23.48
C ASN A 118 3.12 -24.95 -22.96
N ARG A 119 3.54 -23.84 -22.34
CA ARG A 119 4.87 -23.76 -21.74
C ARG A 119 4.87 -24.59 -20.44
N PRO A 120 5.64 -25.69 -20.35
CA PRO A 120 5.69 -26.49 -19.13
C PRO A 120 6.22 -25.64 -17.99
N THR A 121 5.45 -25.61 -16.89
CA THR A 121 5.78 -24.91 -15.66
C THR A 121 6.04 -25.93 -14.57
N THR A 122 7.09 -25.71 -13.77
CA THR A 122 7.38 -26.51 -12.56
C THR A 122 6.54 -26.07 -11.36
N ILE A 123 5.83 -24.95 -11.49
CA ILE A 123 4.95 -24.38 -10.47
C ILE A 123 3.55 -24.94 -10.70
N ALA A 124 2.92 -25.44 -9.63
CA ALA A 124 1.54 -25.91 -9.66
C ALA A 124 0.57 -24.79 -10.06
N VAL A 125 -0.56 -25.18 -10.67
CA VAL A 125 -1.63 -24.22 -10.97
C VAL A 125 -2.05 -23.53 -9.67
N PRO A 126 -2.05 -22.19 -9.62
CA PRO A 126 -2.44 -21.48 -8.40
C PRO A 126 -3.89 -21.83 -8.05
N PRO A 127 -4.20 -21.99 -6.76
CA PRO A 127 -5.57 -22.22 -6.32
C PRO A 127 -6.48 -21.07 -6.79
N GLY A 128 -7.73 -21.42 -7.12
CA GLY A 128 -8.72 -20.43 -7.51
C GLY A 128 -9.07 -19.44 -6.39
N ILE A 129 -9.75 -18.36 -6.76
CA ILE A 129 -10.23 -17.35 -5.80
C ILE A 129 -11.54 -17.85 -5.18
N ASP A 130 -11.61 -17.90 -3.85
CA ASP A 130 -12.87 -18.15 -3.12
C ASP A 130 -13.64 -16.83 -2.91
N PRO A 131 -14.76 -16.61 -3.62
CA PRO A 131 -15.51 -15.36 -3.52
C PRO A 131 -16.16 -15.18 -2.14
N VAL A 132 -16.59 -16.27 -1.48
CA VAL A 132 -17.27 -16.19 -0.18
C VAL A 132 -16.25 -15.83 0.91
N GLY A 133 -15.09 -16.50 0.89
CA GLY A 133 -13.97 -16.18 1.77
C GLY A 133 -13.52 -14.73 1.64
N MET A 134 -13.39 -14.20 0.42
CA MET A 134 -13.02 -12.80 0.20
C MET A 134 -14.06 -11.82 0.75
N LEU A 135 -15.35 -12.08 0.54
CA LEU A 135 -16.42 -11.23 1.09
C LEU A 135 -16.40 -11.22 2.62
N LYS A 136 -16.27 -12.40 3.25
CA LYS A 136 -16.15 -12.52 4.70
C LYS A 136 -14.91 -11.81 5.25
N GLN A 137 -13.77 -11.94 4.57
CA GLN A 137 -12.55 -11.24 4.96
C GLN A 137 -12.71 -9.73 4.87
N ARG A 138 -13.34 -9.23 3.79
CA ARG A 138 -13.65 -7.81 3.63
C ARG A 138 -14.51 -7.30 4.78
N GLU A 139 -15.57 -8.02 5.13
CA GLU A 139 -16.45 -7.65 6.25
C GLU A 139 -15.68 -7.62 7.58
N ASN A 140 -14.88 -8.66 7.86
CA ASN A 140 -14.03 -8.69 9.06
C ASN A 140 -13.04 -7.53 9.11
N GLN A 141 -12.43 -7.16 7.99
CA GLN A 141 -11.53 -6.00 7.93
C GLN A 141 -12.27 -4.69 8.24
N ILE A 142 -13.47 -4.52 7.72
CA ILE A 142 -14.32 -3.35 8.00
C ILE A 142 -14.68 -3.31 9.50
N GLN A 143 -15.13 -4.43 10.07
CA GLN A 143 -15.48 -4.53 11.49
C GLN A 143 -14.28 -4.24 12.40
N ASN A 144 -13.10 -4.79 12.09
CA ASN A 144 -11.87 -4.51 12.83
C ASN A 144 -11.49 -3.04 12.78
N ARG A 145 -11.61 -2.39 11.61
CA ARG A 145 -11.32 -0.97 11.46
C ARG A 145 -12.30 -0.10 12.25
N ILE A 146 -13.59 -0.42 12.22
CA ILE A 146 -14.62 0.26 13.03
C ILE A 146 -14.31 0.08 14.51
N GLY A 147 -14.01 -1.15 14.96
CA GLY A 147 -13.68 -1.44 16.36
C GLY A 147 -12.43 -0.70 16.84
N LEU A 148 -11.37 -0.64 16.03
CA LEU A 148 -10.17 0.15 16.32
C LEU A 148 -10.50 1.64 16.46
N ARG A 149 -11.34 2.19 15.57
CA ARG A 149 -11.72 3.60 15.62
C ARG A 149 -12.59 3.93 16.83
N ILE A 150 -13.56 3.08 17.16
CA ILE A 150 -14.36 3.20 18.40
C ILE A 150 -13.45 3.22 19.63
N LYS A 151 -12.47 2.30 19.69
CA LYS A 151 -11.51 2.23 20.80
C LYS A 151 -10.64 3.50 20.90
N ALA A 152 -10.23 4.07 19.77
CA ALA A 152 -9.47 5.32 19.76
C ALA A 152 -10.32 6.50 20.26
N LEU A 153 -11.57 6.61 19.80
CA LEU A 153 -12.50 7.68 20.18
C LEU A 153 -12.95 7.58 21.65
N SER A 154 -13.09 6.36 22.20
CA SER A 154 -13.46 6.16 23.60
C SER A 154 -12.36 6.48 24.59
N ASN A 155 -11.09 6.46 24.16
CA ASN A 155 -9.91 6.66 25.01
C ASN A 155 -9.21 8.00 24.73
N LEU A 156 -9.98 9.02 24.32
CA LEU A 156 -9.45 10.36 24.08
C LEU A 156 -9.13 11.07 25.42
N PRO A 157 -8.04 11.85 25.49
CA PRO A 157 -7.71 12.61 26.69
C PRO A 157 -8.78 13.67 27.02
N ALA A 158 -8.98 13.94 28.31
CA ALA A 158 -9.99 14.90 28.77
C ALA A 158 -9.68 16.36 28.37
N ASP A 159 -8.41 16.67 28.09
CA ASP A 159 -7.89 18.02 27.80
C ASP A 159 -7.96 18.40 26.30
N ILE A 160 -9.01 17.97 25.61
CA ILE A 160 -9.23 18.29 24.19
C ILE A 160 -10.19 19.49 24.06
N PRO A 161 -10.00 20.39 23.07
CA PRO A 161 -10.94 21.46 22.76
C PRO A 161 -12.37 20.97 22.51
N GLU A 162 -13.36 21.74 22.96
CA GLU A 162 -14.79 21.36 22.91
C GLU A 162 -15.28 21.04 21.50
N GLN A 163 -14.84 21.80 20.50
CA GLN A 163 -15.19 21.54 19.10
C GLN A 163 -14.71 20.17 18.60
N LEU A 164 -13.54 19.71 19.06
CA LEU A 164 -13.00 18.41 18.68
C LEU A 164 -13.68 17.28 19.47
N LYS A 165 -14.05 17.53 20.73
CA LYS A 165 -14.86 16.60 21.53
C LYS A 165 -16.20 16.33 20.87
N LEU A 166 -16.92 17.38 20.47
CA LEU A 166 -18.21 17.25 19.80
C LEU A 166 -18.10 16.46 18.48
N LYS A 167 -17.06 16.72 17.66
CA LYS A 167 -16.80 15.95 16.44
C LYS A 167 -16.51 14.47 16.73
N ALA A 168 -15.67 14.20 17.72
CA ALA A 168 -15.34 12.83 18.13
C ALA A 168 -16.57 12.08 18.66
N GLU A 169 -17.43 12.76 19.41
CA GLU A 169 -18.66 12.18 19.94
C GLU A 169 -19.68 11.87 18.85
N ILE A 170 -19.88 12.78 17.89
CA ILE A 170 -20.74 12.54 16.71
C ILE A 170 -20.23 11.31 15.94
N GLU A 171 -18.92 11.23 15.69
CA GLU A 171 -18.31 10.09 15.01
C GLU A 171 -18.53 8.78 15.79
N LEU A 172 -18.31 8.79 17.12
CA LEU A 172 -18.50 7.62 17.98
C LEU A 172 -19.96 7.12 17.95
N ARG A 173 -20.93 8.03 18.05
CA ARG A 173 -22.36 7.70 17.98
C ARG A 173 -22.74 7.15 16.60
N ALA A 174 -22.26 7.77 15.53
CA ALA A 174 -22.49 7.31 14.17
C ALA A 174 -21.98 5.87 13.97
N LEU A 175 -20.74 5.58 14.41
CA LEU A 175 -20.16 4.24 14.31
C LEU A 175 -20.95 3.16 15.08
N ARG A 176 -21.54 3.52 16.23
CA ARG A 176 -22.40 2.59 17.00
C ARG A 176 -23.74 2.29 16.34
N LEU A 177 -24.22 3.18 15.47
CA LEU A 177 -25.50 3.06 14.79
C LEU A 177 -25.40 2.45 13.38
N VAL A 178 -24.20 2.13 12.89
CA VAL A 178 -23.97 1.58 11.54
C VAL A 178 -24.84 0.33 11.28
N ASN A 179 -24.90 -0.61 12.23
CA ASN A 179 -25.68 -1.84 12.05
C ASN A 179 -27.19 -1.58 11.98
N LEU A 180 -27.68 -0.56 12.71
CA LEU A 180 -29.08 -0.16 12.64
C LEU A 180 -29.38 0.44 11.26
N GLN A 181 -28.50 1.31 10.75
CA GLN A 181 -28.66 1.91 9.43
C GLN A 181 -28.71 0.85 8.32
N THR A 182 -27.86 -0.18 8.38
CA THR A 182 -27.85 -1.27 7.39
C THR A 182 -29.11 -2.15 7.41
N GLN A 183 -29.86 -2.17 8.52
CA GLN A 183 -31.10 -2.95 8.62
C GLN A 183 -32.32 -2.18 8.11
N VAL A 184 -32.23 -0.85 8.05
CA VAL A 184 -33.36 0.05 7.71
C VAL A 184 -33.25 0.59 6.28
N SER A 185 -32.07 0.52 5.65
CA SER A 185 -31.87 0.85 4.23
C SER A 185 -32.22 -0.34 3.33
#